data_AF-A0A258XFU0-F1
#
_entry.id   AF-A0A258XFU0-F1
#
_cell.length_a   1.000
_cell.length_b   1.000
_cell.length_c   1.000
_cell.angle_alpha   90.00
_cell.angle_beta   90.00
_cell.angle_gamma   90.00
#
_symmetry.space_group_name_H-M   'P 1'
#
loop_
_entity.id
_entity.type
_entity.pdbx_description
1 polymer ?
#
loop_
_entity_poly.entity_id
_entity_poly.type
_entity_poly.pdbx_seq_one_letter_code
_entity_poly.pdbx_strand_id
1 'polypeptide(L)' 'RDLLLLLLPRYQEQGKAYVHVAFGCTGGKHRSVFMAEQIASALRTAGFSPTLLHRNLASRAADLLEGQKL' A
#
# COMPACT_ATOMS: atom_id res chain seq x y z
N ARG A 1 5.02 -8.61 -5.79
CA ARG A 1 6.04 -7.76 -6.44
C ARG A 1 6.03 -7.97 -7.95
N ASP A 2 6.36 -9.18 -8.42
CA ASP A 2 6.63 -9.43 -9.85
C ASP A 2 5.43 -9.12 -10.76
N LEU A 3 4.20 -9.41 -10.30
CA LEU A 3 2.98 -9.03 -11.00
C LEU A 3 2.88 -7.52 -11.26
N LEU A 4 3.25 -6.68 -10.29
CA LEU A 4 3.19 -5.23 -10.45
C LEU A 4 4.27 -4.72 -11.41
N LEU A 5 5.47 -5.30 -11.34
CA LEU A 5 6.55 -4.96 -12.28
C LEU A 5 6.21 -5.34 -13.71
N LEU A 6 5.45 -6.43 -13.91
CA LEU A 6 4.94 -6.83 -15.21
C LEU A 6 3.83 -5.89 -15.74
N LEU A 7 2.91 -5.47 -14.86
CA LEU A 7 1.71 -4.74 -15.27
C LEU A 7 1.89 -3.23 -15.38
N LEU A 8 2.71 -2.61 -14.53
CA LEU A 8 2.85 -1.15 -14.51
C LEU A 8 3.32 -0.56 -15.85
N PRO A 9 4.32 -1.12 -16.55
CA PRO A 9 4.71 -0.64 -17.88
C PRO A 9 3.55 -0.73 -18.90
N ARG A 10 2.76 -1.81 -18.84
CA ARG A 10 1.61 -2.00 -19.75
C ARG A 10 0.48 -1.02 -19.48
N TYR A 11 0.22 -0.69 -18.22
CA TYR A 11 -0.74 0.37 -17.87
C TYR A 11 -0.26 1.75 -18.36
N GLN A 12 1.05 2.01 -18.31
CA GLN A 12 1.63 3.23 -18.85
C GLN A 12 1.48 3.31 -20.38
N GLU A 13 1.75 2.22 -21.11
CA GLU A 13 1.53 2.13 -22.56
C GLU A 13 0.06 2.37 -22.96
N GLN A 14 -0.88 1.97 -22.11
CA GLN A 14 -2.31 2.24 -22.28
C GLN A 14 -2.73 3.68 -21.91
N GLY A 15 -1.78 4.54 -21.55
CA GLY A 15 -2.05 5.92 -21.16
C GLY A 15 -2.78 6.08 -19.83
N LYS A 16 -2.72 5.07 -18.93
CA LYS A 16 -3.30 5.21 -17.59
C LYS A 16 -2.44 6.14 -16.76
N ALA A 17 -3.00 7.30 -16.41
CA ALA A 17 -2.32 8.29 -15.58
C ALA A 17 -2.00 7.76 -14.17
N TYR A 18 -2.84 6.87 -13.63
CA TYR A 18 -2.69 6.33 -12.29
C TYR A 18 -3.14 4.87 -12.21
N VAL A 19 -2.45 4.10 -11.37
CA VAL A 19 -2.83 2.74 -10.97
C VAL A 19 -2.89 2.70 -9.46
N HIS A 20 -4.06 2.40 -8.90
CA HIS A 20 -4.24 2.25 -7.46
C HIS A 20 -4.21 0.77 -7.08
N VAL A 21 -3.34 0.42 -6.13
CA VAL A 21 -3.22 -0.93 -5.58
C VAL A 21 -3.53 -0.87 -4.09
N ALA A 22 -4.59 -1.57 -3.67
CA ALA A 22 -5.03 -1.59 -2.27
C ALA A 22 -4.54 -2.86 -1.57
N PHE A 23 -3.97 -2.68 -0.37
CA PHE A 23 -3.60 -3.78 0.53
C PHE A 23 -4.53 -3.80 1.73
N GLY A 24 -5.18 -4.94 1.98
CA GLY A 24 -6.15 -5.11 3.05
C GLY A 24 -5.74 -6.18 4.06
N CYS A 25 -5.92 -5.88 5.34
CA CYS A 25 -5.99 -6.87 6.42
C CYS A 25 -7.13 -6.46 7.37
N THR A 26 -7.56 -7.35 8.26
CA THR A 26 -8.77 -7.12 9.09
C THR A 26 -8.78 -5.76 9.80
N GLY A 27 -7.70 -5.41 10.51
CA GLY A 27 -7.58 -4.10 11.20
C GLY A 27 -6.97 -2.99 10.33
N GLY A 28 -6.32 -3.33 9.22
CA GLY A 28 -5.67 -2.37 8.32
C GLY A 28 -4.41 -1.67 8.86
N LYS A 29 -3.84 -2.14 9.98
CA LYS A 29 -2.70 -1.50 10.67
C LYS A 29 -1.39 -2.29 10.68
N HIS A 30 -1.45 -3.60 10.42
CA HIS A 30 -0.29 -4.49 10.56
C HIS A 30 0.16 -5.04 9.19
N ARG A 31 -0.49 -6.10 8.72
CA ARG A 31 -0.09 -6.83 7.50
C ARG A 31 -0.24 -5.99 6.24
N SER A 32 -1.32 -5.22 6.13
CA SER A 32 -1.54 -4.33 4.98
C SER A 32 -0.51 -3.21 4.91
N VAL A 33 -0.19 -2.59 6.06
CA VAL A 33 0.80 -1.54 6.18
C VAL A 33 2.17 -2.06 5.77
N PHE A 34 2.60 -3.18 6.36
CA PHE A 34 3.88 -3.81 6.06
C PHE A 34 4.00 -4.18 4.57
N MET A 35 2.97 -4.80 3.98
CA MET A 35 3.01 -5.15 2.56
C MET A 35 3.02 -3.94 1.63
N ALA A 36 2.25 -2.89 1.95
CA ALA A 36 2.25 -1.65 1.16
C ALA A 36 3.64 -1.00 1.15
N GLU A 37 4.30 -0.90 2.31
CA GLU A 37 5.66 -0.36 2.42
C GLU A 37 6.68 -1.19 1.64
N GLN A 38 6.65 -2.52 1.80
CA GLN A 38 7.55 -3.43 1.09
C GLN A 38 7.40 -3.34 -0.43
N ILE A 39 6.16 -3.26 -0.93
CA ILE A 39 5.91 -3.11 -2.36
C ILE A 39 6.34 -1.72 -2.85
N ALA A 40 6.05 -0.65 -2.11
CA ALA A 40 6.48 0.68 -2.49
C ALA A 40 8.01 0.81 -2.54
N SER A 41 8.72 0.21 -1.58
CA SER A 41 10.18 0.13 -1.60
C SER A 41 10.68 -0.58 -2.88
N ALA A 42 10.14 -1.75 -3.19
CA ALA A 42 10.51 -2.49 -4.39
C ALA A 42 10.20 -1.71 -5.69
N LEU A 43 9.08 -0.98 -5.74
CA LEU A 43 8.71 -0.15 -6.88
C LEU A 43 9.66 1.05 -7.04
N ARG A 44 10.09 1.69 -5.94
CA ARG A 44 11.11 2.75 -5.97
C ARG A 44 12.44 2.23 -6.51
N THR A 45 12.87 1.05 -6.06
CA THR A 45 14.09 0.40 -6.58
C THR A 45 13.97 0.08 -8.08
N ALA A 46 12.77 -0.22 -8.56
CA ALA A 46 12.49 -0.46 -9.98
C ALA A 46 12.28 0.83 -10.81
N GLY A 47 12.48 2.01 -10.23
CA GLY A 47 12.39 3.30 -10.93
C GLY A 47 11.00 3.94 -10.98
N PHE A 48 10.02 3.38 -10.26
CA PHE A 48 8.68 3.98 -10.14
C PHE A 48 8.60 4.94 -8.94
N SER A 49 7.64 5.88 -8.99
CA SER A 49 7.38 6.85 -7.92
C SER A 49 6.00 6.64 -7.28
N PRO A 50 5.81 5.61 -6.44
CA PRO A 50 4.52 5.33 -5.82
C PRO A 50 4.19 6.33 -4.70
N THR A 51 2.94 6.80 -4.68
CA THR A 51 2.34 7.48 -3.53
C THR A 51 1.73 6.45 -2.58
N LEU A 52 2.03 6.57 -1.29
CA LEU A 52 1.63 5.59 -0.27
C LEU A 52 0.67 6.23 0.74
N LEU A 53 -0.44 5.56 1.04
CA LEU A 53 -1.48 6.03 1.94
C LEU A 53 -1.96 4.89 2.85
N HIS A 54 -1.82 5.08 4.16
CA HIS A 54 -2.27 4.13 5.19
C HIS A 54 -3.57 4.60 5.85
N ARG A 55 -4.70 4.22 5.26
CA ARG A 55 -6.03 4.72 5.67
C ARG A 55 -6.31 4.58 7.17
N ASN A 56 -5.99 3.42 7.75
CA ASN A 56 -6.37 3.11 9.13
C ASN A 56 -5.34 3.55 10.18
N LEU A 57 -4.15 4.01 9.78
CA LEU A 57 -3.16 4.56 10.72
C LEU A 57 -3.47 5.99 11.16
N ALA A 58 -4.29 6.72 10.40
CA ALA A 58 -4.73 8.07 10.79
C ALA A 58 -5.91 8.08 11.79
N SER A 59 -6.44 6.90 12.13
CA SER A 59 -7.66 6.72 12.93
C SER A 59 -7.33 6.61 14.43
N ARG A 60 -7.28 7.75 15.13
CA ARG A 60 -7.13 7.76 16.61
C ARG A 60 -8.20 6.92 17.33
N ALA A 61 -9.42 6.87 16.80
CA ALA A 61 -10.52 6.10 17.39
C ALA A 61 -10.25 4.59 17.38
N ALA A 62 -9.62 4.08 16.33
CA ALA A 62 -9.26 2.67 16.25
C ALA A 62 -8.09 2.32 17.18
N ASP A 63 -7.19 3.26 17.47
CA ASP A 63 -6.04 3.03 18.36
C ASP A 63 -6.49 2.92 19.84
N LEU A 64 -7.49 3.70 20.24
CA LEU A 64 -8.06 3.65 21.59
C LEU A 64 -8.77 2.32 21.90
N LEU A 65 -9.43 1.72 20.90
CA LEU A 65 -10.10 0.42 21.05
C LEU A 65 -9.11 -0.74 21.13
N GLU A 66 -7.97 -0.65 20.44
CA GLU A 66 -6.94 -1.71 20.45
C GLU A 66 -6.02 -1.63 21.69
N GLY A 67 -5.87 -0.45 22.31
CA GLY A 67 -5.06 -0.22 23.51
C GLY A 67 -5.70 -0.66 24.84
N GLN A 68 -7.00 -1.00 24.87
CA GLN A 68 -7.66 -1.61 26.04
C GLN A 68 -7.52 -3.13 26.03
N LYS A 69 -6.29 -3.61 26.09
CA LYS A 69 -5.97 -4.97 26.56
C LYS A 69 -4.82 -4.87 27.55
N LEU A 70 -5.18 -4.50 28.78
CA LEU A 70 -4.41 -4.75 29.99
C LEU A 70 -5.31 -5.54 30.94
#